data_AF-A0A9D5RDG5-F1
#
_entry.id   AF-A0A9D5RDG5-F1
#
_cell.length_a   1.000
_cell.length_b   1.000
_cell.length_c   1.000
_cell.angle_alpha   90.00
_cell.angle_beta   90.00
_cell.angle_gamma   90.00
#
_symmetry.space_group_name_H-M   'P 1'
#
loop_
_entity.id
_entity.type
_entity.pdbx_description
1 polymer ?
#
loop_
_entity_poly.entity_id
_entity_poly.type
_entity_poly.pdbx_seq_one_letter_code
_entity_poly.pdbx_strand_id
1 'polypeptide(L)'
;MNQKHHQEYRRLLAAMLAAVMLLFSCAAALAEDPALPQVTVSWTDGEGNPQYAVSAPVAGAEGSYWILLPAGTDFSALSMSIYWGIHPEYIYTLATASGEGTDLSQIQVSDAGSEGNEWNRITVTYHSPEGEPLGSFALYLSTQTGAENAVIAAEPTEEPTPEPTEEPTPEPTE
;
A
#
# COMPACT_ATOMS: atom_id res chain seq x y z
N MET A 1 -5.04 -67.40 -19.49
CA MET A 1 -6.04 -66.49 -18.88
C MET A 1 -5.28 -65.51 -17.97
N ASN A 2 -4.76 -64.39 -18.49
CA ASN A 2 -4.27 -63.25 -17.65
C ASN A 2 -3.78 -62.00 -18.41
N GLN A 3 -3.56 -62.03 -19.73
CA GLN A 3 -3.06 -60.82 -20.43
C GLN A 3 -4.14 -59.73 -20.64
N LYS A 4 -5.40 -60.12 -20.86
CA LYS A 4 -6.49 -59.17 -21.15
C LYS A 4 -6.84 -58.31 -19.93
N HIS A 5 -6.94 -58.92 -18.75
CA HIS A 5 -7.14 -58.19 -17.49
C HIS A 5 -5.98 -57.24 -17.19
N HIS A 6 -4.74 -57.63 -17.49
CA HIS A 6 -3.59 -56.77 -17.24
C HIS A 6 -3.59 -55.49 -18.10
N GLN A 7 -4.17 -55.56 -19.31
CA GLN A 7 -4.28 -54.42 -20.21
C GLN A 7 -5.43 -53.48 -19.81
N GLU A 8 -6.55 -54.02 -19.32
CA GLU A 8 -7.68 -53.25 -18.79
C GLU A 8 -7.31 -52.50 -17.51
N TYR A 9 -6.58 -53.14 -16.59
CA TYR A 9 -6.05 -52.49 -15.37
C TYR A 9 -5.11 -51.32 -15.67
N ARG A 10 -4.23 -51.45 -16.67
CA ARG A 10 -3.31 -50.36 -17.06
C ARG A 10 -4.03 -49.15 -17.64
N ARG A 11 -5.10 -49.36 -18.40
CA ARG A 11 -5.92 -48.27 -18.95
C ARG A 11 -6.69 -47.53 -17.86
N LEU A 12 -7.26 -48.26 -16.90
CA LEU A 12 -7.97 -47.69 -15.77
C LEU A 12 -7.02 -46.90 -14.85
N LEU A 13 -5.83 -47.42 -14.60
CA LEU A 13 -4.81 -46.74 -13.80
C LEU A 13 -4.28 -45.48 -14.48
N ALA A 14 -4.06 -45.52 -15.80
CA ALA A 14 -3.64 -44.34 -16.56
C ALA A 14 -4.73 -43.25 -16.60
N ALA A 15 -6.00 -43.64 -16.76
CA ALA A 15 -7.12 -42.70 -16.72
C ALA A 15 -7.29 -42.07 -15.33
N MET A 16 -7.11 -42.85 -14.26
CA MET A 16 -7.18 -42.35 -12.89
C MET A 16 -6.00 -41.43 -12.57
N LEU A 17 -4.79 -41.76 -13.04
CA LEU A 17 -3.61 -40.90 -12.88
C LEU A 17 -3.75 -39.58 -13.66
N ALA A 18 -4.32 -39.63 -14.87
CA ALA A 18 -4.64 -38.44 -15.64
C ALA A 18 -5.71 -37.58 -14.95
N ALA A 19 -6.75 -38.20 -14.36
CA ALA A 19 -7.78 -37.48 -13.60
C ALA A 19 -7.22 -36.85 -12.32
N VAL A 20 -6.32 -37.53 -11.60
CA VAL A 20 -5.63 -36.97 -10.42
C VAL A 20 -4.71 -35.82 -10.83
N MET A 21 -3.97 -35.93 -11.94
CA MET A 21 -3.16 -34.85 -12.49
C MET A 21 -4.02 -33.64 -12.91
N LEU A 22 -5.19 -33.88 -13.51
CA LEU A 22 -6.15 -32.83 -13.90
C LEU A 22 -6.75 -32.12 -12.67
N LEU A 23 -7.06 -32.87 -11.61
CA LEU A 23 -7.54 -32.32 -10.34
C LEU A 23 -6.45 -31.49 -9.64
N PHE A 24 -5.18 -31.89 -9.73
CA PHE A 24 -4.04 -31.10 -9.22
C PHE A 24 -3.74 -29.83 -10.04
N SER A 25 -4.13 -29.80 -11.32
CA SER A 25 -3.91 -28.64 -12.19
C SER A 25 -4.87 -27.48 -11.92
N CYS A 26 -5.94 -27.70 -11.16
CA CYS A 26 -7.01 -26.72 -10.93
C CYS A 26 -6.87 -25.93 -9.61
N ALA A 27 -5.82 -26.21 -8.80
CA ALA A 27 -5.56 -25.50 -7.55
C ALA A 27 -4.68 -24.24 -7.70
N ALA A 28 -4.12 -23.98 -8.88
CA ALA A 28 -3.19 -22.86 -9.12
C ALA A 28 -3.87 -21.61 -9.73
N ALA A 29 -5.15 -21.40 -9.43
CA ALA A 29 -5.88 -20.20 -9.82
C ALA A 29 -6.71 -19.66 -8.65
N LEU A 30 -6.14 -19.67 -7.43
CA LEU A 30 -6.41 -18.55 -6.54
C LEU A 30 -5.63 -17.39 -7.14
N ALA A 31 -6.35 -16.41 -7.69
CA ALA A 31 -5.76 -15.13 -8.03
C ALA A 31 -4.93 -14.68 -6.81
N GLU A 32 -3.61 -14.64 -6.95
CA GLU A 32 -2.77 -13.88 -6.04
C GLU A 32 -3.30 -12.45 -6.14
N ASP A 33 -4.08 -12.06 -5.13
CA ASP A 33 -4.30 -10.66 -4.83
C ASP A 33 -2.90 -10.03 -4.85
N PRO A 34 -2.59 -9.06 -5.74
CA PRO A 34 -1.25 -8.53 -5.87
C PRO A 34 -0.80 -8.15 -4.46
N ALA A 35 0.24 -8.84 -3.96
CA ALA A 35 0.61 -8.76 -2.56
C ALA A 35 0.76 -7.29 -2.18
N LEU A 36 -0.17 -6.74 -1.40
CA LEU A 36 -0.14 -5.33 -1.03
C LEU A 36 1.12 -5.08 -0.18
N PRO A 37 1.76 -3.91 -0.29
CA PRO A 37 2.86 -3.56 0.61
C PRO A 37 2.37 -3.63 2.05
N GLN A 38 3.11 -4.32 2.90
CA GLN A 38 2.90 -4.33 4.34
C GLN A 38 3.87 -3.35 4.98
N VAL A 39 3.33 -2.33 5.63
CA VAL A 39 4.13 -1.38 6.42
C VAL A 39 4.03 -1.79 7.88
N THR A 40 5.18 -1.96 8.53
CA THR A 40 5.27 -2.20 9.98
C THR A 40 6.00 -1.05 10.63
N VAL A 41 5.38 -0.46 11.63
CA VAL A 41 5.99 0.53 12.52
C VAL A 41 6.33 -0.16 13.84
N SER A 42 7.52 0.11 14.36
CA SER A 42 8.02 -0.42 15.62
C SER A 42 8.53 0.69 16.52
N TRP A 43 8.40 0.50 17.82
CA TRP A 43 8.89 1.42 18.84
C TRP A 43 9.20 0.68 20.13
N THR A 44 9.79 1.38 21.09
CA THR A 44 10.01 0.86 22.44
C THR A 44 9.09 1.62 23.39
N ASP A 45 8.33 0.91 24.21
CA ASP A 45 7.46 1.54 25.21
C ASP A 45 8.25 2.11 26.41
N GLY A 46 7.53 2.78 27.33
CA GLY A 46 8.14 3.39 28.52
C GLY A 46 8.79 2.39 29.50
N GLU A 47 8.54 1.09 29.34
CA GLU A 47 9.14 0.01 30.14
C GLU A 47 10.35 -0.62 29.44
N GLY A 48 10.67 -0.18 28.21
CA GLY A 48 11.77 -0.72 27.42
C GLY A 48 11.39 -1.93 26.57
N ASN A 49 10.11 -2.29 26.46
CA ASN A 49 9.68 -3.43 25.65
C ASN A 49 9.45 -3.02 24.19
N PRO A 50 9.86 -3.85 23.22
CA PRO A 50 9.58 -3.60 21.81
C PRO A 50 8.09 -3.82 21.52
N GLN A 51 7.51 -2.87 20.78
CA GLN A 51 6.13 -2.87 20.32
C GLN A 51 6.10 -2.71 18.80
N TYR A 52 5.01 -3.15 18.17
CA TYR A 52 4.82 -3.04 16.73
C TYR A 52 3.36 -2.87 16.36
N ALA A 53 3.13 -2.20 15.23
CA ALA A 53 1.82 -2.05 14.59
C ALA A 53 1.99 -2.22 13.07
N VAL A 54 0.97 -2.78 12.43
CA VAL A 54 0.99 -3.12 11.00
C VAL A 54 -0.09 -2.33 10.28
N SER A 55 0.18 -1.95 9.04
CA SER A 55 -0.76 -1.22 8.19
C SER A 55 -1.99 -2.03 7.82
N ALA A 56 -3.13 -1.37 7.82
CA ALA A 56 -4.38 -1.85 7.23
C ALA A 56 -4.75 -0.96 6.03
N PRO A 57 -5.29 -1.52 4.93
CA PRO A 57 -5.77 -0.71 3.81
C PRO A 57 -6.97 0.15 4.22
N VAL A 58 -7.09 1.35 3.65
CA VAL A 58 -8.23 2.23 3.89
C VAL A 58 -9.39 1.83 2.98
N ALA A 59 -10.57 1.61 3.57
CA ALA A 59 -11.77 1.28 2.80
C ALA A 59 -12.17 2.45 1.88
N GLY A 60 -12.25 2.20 0.57
CA GLY A 60 -12.68 3.19 -0.41
C GLY A 60 -11.58 4.15 -0.90
N ALA A 61 -10.33 4.01 -0.45
CA ALA A 61 -9.19 4.79 -0.91
C ALA A 61 -8.04 3.85 -1.33
N GLU A 62 -7.95 3.56 -2.63
CA GLU A 62 -6.89 2.71 -3.18
C GLU A 62 -5.51 3.33 -2.94
N GLY A 63 -4.51 2.48 -2.65
CA GLY A 63 -3.16 2.94 -2.34
C GLY A 63 -3.07 3.80 -1.08
N SER A 64 -4.00 3.66 -0.14
CA SER A 64 -3.96 4.35 1.16
C SER A 64 -4.00 3.36 2.30
N TYR A 65 -3.23 3.63 3.35
CA TYR A 65 -3.07 2.75 4.50
C TYR A 65 -3.14 3.49 5.84
N TRP A 66 -3.72 2.86 6.85
CA TRP A 66 -3.75 3.29 8.24
C TRP A 66 -2.84 2.42 9.11
N ILE A 67 -2.10 3.03 10.04
CA ILE A 67 -1.53 2.33 11.20
C ILE A 67 -2.08 2.98 12.45
N LEU A 68 -2.78 2.17 13.25
CA LEU A 68 -3.28 2.56 14.56
C LEU A 68 -2.22 2.23 15.62
N LEU A 69 -1.80 3.26 16.35
CA LEU A 69 -0.86 3.19 17.45
C LEU A 69 -1.60 3.37 18.79
N PRO A 70 -1.05 2.87 19.91
CA PRO A 70 -1.59 3.19 21.22
C PRO A 70 -1.64 4.69 21.52
N ALA A 71 -2.59 5.10 22.36
CA ALA A 71 -2.70 6.47 22.83
C ALA A 71 -1.41 6.91 23.53
N GLY A 72 -0.89 8.09 23.15
CA GLY A 72 0.32 8.66 23.75
C GLY A 72 1.64 8.11 23.22
N THR A 73 1.63 7.29 22.16
CA THR A 73 2.86 6.91 21.45
C THR A 73 3.59 8.14 20.92
N ASP A 74 4.89 8.23 21.19
CA ASP A 74 5.76 9.28 20.68
C ASP A 74 6.18 8.96 19.24
N PHE A 75 5.78 9.82 18.30
CA PHE A 75 6.03 9.61 16.87
C PHE A 75 7.51 9.76 16.51
N SER A 76 8.28 10.50 17.32
CA SER A 76 9.72 10.68 17.10
C SER A 76 10.56 9.44 17.45
N ALA A 77 9.97 8.50 18.20
CA ALA A 77 10.61 7.24 18.60
C ALA A 77 10.26 6.05 17.67
N LEU A 78 9.49 6.30 16.62
CA LEU A 78 9.05 5.26 15.68
C LEU A 78 10.15 4.95 14.67
N SER A 79 10.26 3.67 14.33
CA SER A 79 10.99 3.19 13.15
C SER A 79 10.04 2.43 12.24
N MET A 80 10.25 2.54 10.93
CA MET A 80 9.37 1.93 9.94
C MET A 80 10.12 0.94 9.06
N SER A 81 9.44 -0.15 8.73
CA SER A 81 9.87 -1.12 7.74
C SER A 81 8.74 -1.38 6.76
N ILE A 82 9.08 -1.51 5.49
CA ILE A 82 8.12 -1.77 4.41
C ILE A 82 8.54 -3.08 3.76
N TYR A 83 7.60 -4.00 3.64
CA TYR A 83 7.80 -5.28 2.99
C TYR A 83 6.79 -5.46 1.87
N TRP A 84 7.30 -5.60 0.65
CA TRP A 84 6.51 -5.96 -0.52
C TRP A 84 6.98 -7.33 -1.00
N GLY A 85 6.19 -8.37 -0.74
CA GLY A 85 6.64 -9.76 -0.91
C GLY A 85 7.11 -10.11 -2.33
N ILE A 86 6.57 -9.43 -3.34
CA ILE A 86 6.96 -9.60 -4.75
C ILE A 86 8.15 -8.72 -5.18
N HIS A 87 8.47 -7.68 -4.40
CA HIS A 87 9.51 -6.70 -4.70
C HIS A 87 10.33 -6.33 -3.45
N PRO A 88 11.08 -7.29 -2.86
CA PRO A 88 11.97 -7.02 -1.74
C PRO A 88 13.13 -6.08 -2.08
N GLU A 89 13.42 -5.87 -3.37
CA GLU A 89 14.50 -5.04 -3.87
C GLU A 89 14.18 -3.54 -3.91
N TYR A 90 12.92 -3.15 -3.72
CA TYR A 90 12.52 -1.75 -3.79
C TYR A 90 13.12 -0.92 -2.65
N ILE A 91 13.48 0.31 -3.00
CA ILE A 91 13.97 1.34 -2.08
C ILE A 91 12.83 2.32 -1.83
N TYR A 92 12.71 2.83 -0.62
CA TYR A 92 11.60 3.70 -0.23
C TYR A 92 12.08 5.09 0.19
N THR A 93 11.36 6.11 -0.26
CA THR A 93 11.46 7.47 0.24
C THR A 93 10.12 7.90 0.83
N LEU A 94 10.20 8.71 1.88
CA LEU A 94 9.08 9.18 2.68
C LEU A 94 9.01 10.69 2.55
N ALA A 95 7.82 11.21 2.34
CA ALA A 95 7.58 12.65 2.26
C ALA A 95 6.36 13.03 3.09
N THR A 96 6.45 14.18 3.77
CA THR A 96 5.30 14.87 4.36
C THR A 96 5.29 16.31 3.87
N ALA A 97 4.27 17.09 4.21
CA ALA A 97 4.22 18.51 3.89
C ALA A 97 5.43 19.32 4.44
N SER A 98 6.17 18.75 5.38
CA SER A 98 7.31 19.40 6.05
C SER A 98 8.69 19.04 5.49
N GLY A 99 8.79 18.01 4.65
CA GLY A 99 10.07 17.53 4.13
C GLY A 99 10.08 16.06 3.73
N GLU A 100 11.25 15.60 3.30
CA GLU A 100 11.48 14.24 2.79
C GLU A 100 12.61 13.53 3.54
N GLY A 101 12.58 12.20 3.57
CA GLY A 101 13.58 11.34 4.20
C GLY A 101 13.43 9.87 3.79
N THR A 102 14.26 8.99 4.33
CA THR A 102 14.17 7.53 4.11
C THR A 102 13.68 6.78 5.35
N ASP A 103 13.49 7.48 6.47
CA ASP A 103 13.04 6.92 7.75
C ASP A 103 12.13 7.95 8.46
N LEU A 104 11.24 7.47 9.34
CA LEU A 104 10.31 8.33 10.07
C LEU A 104 11.02 9.38 10.94
N SER A 105 12.20 9.07 11.46
CA SER A 105 13.01 10.00 12.27
C SER A 105 13.51 11.23 11.50
N GLN A 106 13.46 11.21 10.16
CA GLN A 106 13.96 12.28 9.30
C GLN A 106 12.85 13.24 8.82
N ILE A 107 11.58 12.88 9.02
CA ILE A 107 10.42 13.67 8.60
C ILE A 107 9.60 14.09 9.83
N GLN A 108 8.87 15.21 9.75
CA GLN A 108 7.90 15.52 10.78
C GLN A 108 6.59 14.80 10.45
N VAL A 109 6.15 13.97 11.39
CA VAL A 109 4.89 13.23 11.30
C VAL A 109 3.88 13.83 12.27
N SER A 110 2.67 14.10 11.77
CA SER A 110 1.53 14.48 12.58
C SER A 110 0.63 13.27 12.84
N ASP A 111 0.01 13.20 14.01
CA ASP A 111 -1.14 12.32 14.23
C ASP A 111 -2.27 12.73 13.28
N ALA A 112 -2.76 11.78 12.49
CA ALA A 112 -3.84 12.00 11.56
C ALA A 112 -5.23 11.97 12.22
N GLY A 113 -5.32 11.49 13.45
CA GLY A 113 -6.56 11.43 14.23
C GLY A 113 -7.64 10.62 13.51
N SER A 114 -8.85 11.17 13.49
CA SER A 114 -10.02 10.57 12.84
C SER A 114 -10.20 10.96 11.37
N GLU A 115 -9.27 11.70 10.77
CA GLU A 115 -9.40 12.21 9.39
C GLU A 115 -8.04 12.29 8.68
N GLY A 116 -7.85 11.46 7.65
CA GLY A 116 -6.68 11.55 6.78
C GLY A 116 -6.82 12.70 5.79
N ASN A 117 -5.81 13.56 5.68
CA ASN A 117 -5.74 14.67 4.74
C ASN A 117 -4.28 14.91 4.29
N GLU A 118 -4.04 15.86 3.38
CA GLU A 118 -2.70 16.09 2.83
C GLU A 118 -1.65 16.51 3.86
N TRP A 119 -2.06 17.13 4.97
CA TRP A 119 -1.15 17.65 5.99
C TRP A 119 -0.62 16.57 6.94
N ASN A 120 -1.40 15.51 7.13
CA ASN A 120 -1.04 14.36 7.97
C ASN A 120 -0.70 13.10 7.16
N ARG A 121 -0.70 13.22 5.83
CA ARG A 121 -0.29 12.18 4.88
C ARG A 121 1.24 12.02 4.89
N ILE A 122 1.68 10.79 5.01
CA ILE A 122 3.03 10.36 4.64
C ILE A 122 2.93 9.75 3.25
N THR A 123 3.52 10.40 2.25
CA THR A 123 3.67 9.80 0.92
C THR A 123 4.87 8.87 0.93
N VAL A 124 4.63 7.60 0.62
CA VAL A 124 5.68 6.59 0.50
C VAL A 124 5.90 6.32 -0.98
N THR A 125 7.04 6.74 -1.51
CA THR A 125 7.44 6.48 -2.89
C THR A 125 8.37 5.29 -2.93
N TYR A 126 8.09 4.32 -3.80
CA TYR A 126 8.96 3.17 -4.01
C TYR A 126 9.72 3.31 -5.33
N HIS A 127 10.99 2.91 -5.29
CA HIS A 127 11.95 3.08 -6.36
C HIS A 127 12.52 1.74 -6.80
N SER A 128 12.92 1.65 -8.06
CA SER A 128 13.75 0.56 -8.54
C SER A 128 15.09 0.52 -7.79
N PRO A 129 15.84 -0.60 -7.84
CA PRO A 129 17.19 -0.68 -7.28
C PRO A 129 18.16 0.37 -7.84
N GLU A 130 17.89 0.86 -9.06
CA GLU A 130 18.64 1.92 -9.73
C GLU A 130 18.21 3.34 -9.30
N GLY A 131 17.15 3.46 -8.50
CA GLY A 131 16.64 4.71 -7.92
C GLY A 131 15.49 5.38 -8.71
N GLU A 132 15.00 4.76 -9.78
CA GLU A 132 13.89 5.31 -10.57
C GLU A 132 12.57 5.23 -9.77
N PRO A 133 11.78 6.32 -9.65
CA PRO A 133 10.48 6.26 -8.99
C PRO A 133 9.50 5.41 -9.80
N LEU A 134 8.92 4.38 -9.18
CA LEU A 134 7.99 3.45 -9.82
C LEU A 134 6.52 3.73 -9.44
N GLY A 135 6.29 4.36 -8.29
CA GLY A 135 4.98 4.78 -7.83
C GLY A 135 4.99 5.19 -6.36
N SER A 136 3.81 5.47 -5.82
CA SER A 136 3.65 5.86 -4.42
C SER A 136 2.32 5.41 -3.83
N PHE A 137 2.26 5.39 -2.50
CA PHE A 137 1.04 5.19 -1.73
C PHE A 137 1.00 6.14 -0.52
N ALA A 138 -0.19 6.37 0.01
CA ALA A 138 -0.40 7.20 1.19
C ALA A 138 -0.42 6.35 2.47
N LEU A 139 0.26 6.82 3.51
CA LEU A 139 0.26 6.23 4.83
C LEU A 139 -0.17 7.28 5.86
N TYR A 140 -1.06 6.87 6.76
CA TYR A 140 -1.56 7.69 7.86
C TYR A 140 -1.30 6.98 9.19
N LEU A 141 -0.67 7.70 10.12
CA LEU A 141 -0.43 7.22 11.49
C LEU A 141 -1.42 7.90 12.44
N SER A 142 -2.10 7.14 13.30
CA SER A 142 -2.93 7.75 14.34
C SER A 142 -2.87 7.03 15.67
N THR A 143 -3.05 7.79 16.76
CA THR A 143 -3.27 7.26 18.11
C THR A 143 -4.75 7.22 18.53
N GLN A 144 -5.66 7.70 17.67
CA GLN A 144 -7.09 7.75 17.96
C GLN A 144 -7.78 6.43 17.60
N THR A 145 -8.45 5.83 18.59
CA THR A 145 -9.26 4.62 18.35
C THR A 145 -10.35 4.87 17.32
N GLY A 146 -10.46 3.98 16.33
CA GLY A 146 -11.45 4.09 15.26
C GLY A 146 -10.97 4.85 14.02
N ALA A 147 -9.71 5.33 14.00
CA ALA A 147 -9.08 5.95 12.84
C ALA A 147 -9.08 5.05 11.60
N GLU A 148 -9.10 3.73 11.76
CA GLU A 148 -9.22 2.78 10.65
C GLU A 148 -10.54 2.90 9.87
N ASN A 149 -11.56 3.53 10.45
CA ASN A 149 -12.84 3.84 9.82
C ASN A 149 -12.93 5.30 9.34
N ALA A 150 -11.85 6.08 9.49
CA ALA A 150 -11.80 7.47 9.08
C ALA A 150 -11.96 7.62 7.58
N VAL A 151 -12.67 8.67 7.18
CA VAL A 151 -12.75 9.09 5.78
C VAL A 151 -11.47 9.82 5.42
N ILE A 152 -10.90 9.53 4.25
CA ILE A 152 -9.84 10.36 3.67
C ILE A 152 -10.51 11.54 2.98
N ALA A 153 -10.20 12.75 3.41
CA ALA A 153 -10.68 13.95 2.73
C ALA A 153 -10.10 13.95 1.31
N ALA A 154 -10.96 13.89 0.29
CA ALA A 154 -10.53 14.07 -1.08
C ALA A 154 -9.92 15.48 -1.24
N GLU A 155 -8.83 15.58 -2.00
CA GLU A 155 -8.21 16.87 -2.33
C GLU A 155 -9.30 17.81 -2.88
N PRO A 156 -9.36 19.08 -2.45
CA PRO A 156 -10.33 20.02 -3.00
C PRO A 156 -10.09 20.13 -4.50
N THR A 157 -11.05 19.70 -5.30
CA THR A 157 -11.02 19.91 -6.75
C THR A 157 -11.20 21.41 -6.97
N GLU A 158 -10.11 22.15 -7.20
CA GLU A 158 -10.24 23.54 -7.66
C GLU A 158 -10.97 23.50 -9.01
N GLU A 159 -12.22 23.97 -9.04
CA GLU A 159 -12.91 24.21 -10.30
C GLU A 159 -12.04 25.18 -11.13
N PRO A 160 -11.84 24.94 -12.44
CA PRO A 160 -11.01 25.81 -13.26
C PRO A 160 -11.58 27.24 -13.19
N THR A 161 -10.79 28.15 -12.63
CA THR A 161 -11.09 29.59 -12.69
C THR A 161 -11.11 29.98 -14.16
N PRO A 162 -12.20 30.56 -14.70
CA PRO A 162 -12.22 30.99 -16.09
C PRO A 162 -11.12 32.03 -16.31
N GLU A 163 -10.23 31.78 -17.28
CA GLU A 163 -9.21 32.76 -17.66
C GLU A 163 -9.87 34.09 -18.05
N PRO A 164 -9.31 35.24 -17.67
CA PRO A 164 -9.81 36.52 -18.09
C PRO A 164 -9.73 36.61 -19.62
N THR A 165 -10.90 36.70 -20.27
CA THR A 165 -10.98 36.95 -21.71
C THR A 165 -10.42 38.34 -21.97
N GLU A 166 -9.27 38.43 -22.67
CA GLU A 166 -8.75 39.71 -23.13
C GLU A 166 -9.78 40.36 -24.07
N GLU A 167 -10.27 41.55 -23.72
CA GLU A 167 -11.09 42.37 -24.61
C GLU A 167 -10.27 42.76 -25.86
N PRO A 168 -10.84 42.69 -27.07
CA PRO A 168 -10.12 43.08 -28.27
C PRO A 168 -9.75 44.56 -28.21
N THR A 169 -8.44 44.84 -28.24
CA THR A 169 -7.91 46.20 -28.37
C THR A 169 -8.30 46.75 -29.75
N PRO A 170 -8.94 47.93 -29.85
CA PRO A 170 -9.28 48.51 -31.16
C PRO A 170 -8.01 48.91 -31.92
N GLU A 171 -7.90 48.47 -33.18
CA GLU A 171 -6.85 48.92 -34.10
C GLU A 171 -6.93 50.44 -34.33
N PRO A 172 -5.80 51.17 -34.28
CA PRO A 172 -5.80 52.56 -34.70
C PRO A 172 -5.98 52.64 -36.22
N THR A 173 -7.05 53.31 -36.64
CA THR A 173 -7.22 53.74 -38.03
C THR A 173 -6.40 55.01 -38.24
N GLU A 174 -5.30 54.92 -38.99
CA GLU A 174 -4.80 55.95 -39.93
C GLU A 174 -3.59 55.46 -40.75
#